data_AF-A0A166U339-F1
#
_entry.id   AF-A0A166U339-F1
#
_cell.length_a   1.000
_cell.length_b   1.000
_cell.length_c   1.000
_cell.angle_alpha   90.00
_cell.angle_beta   90.00
_cell.angle_gamma   90.00
#
_symmetry.space_group_name_H-M   'P 1'
#
loop_
_entity.id
_entity.type
_entity.pdbx_description
1 polymer ?
#
loop_
_entity_poly.entity_id
_entity_poly.type
_entity_poly.pdbx_seq_one_letter_code
_entity_poly.pdbx_strand_id
1 'polypeptide(L)' 'MIRCSQADCGWVAIAPSERAALNQYEAHLLETHVETVEAEIPDGYVQVRTEDGEWKTMRAEDAREFHD' A
#
# COMPACT_ATOMS: atom_id res chain seq x y z
N MET A 1 14.79 2.73 -2.26
CA MET A 1 14.49 3.01 -3.68
C MET A 1 14.74 4.48 -3.98
N ILE A 2 15.21 4.82 -5.19
CA ILE A 2 15.41 6.21 -5.60
C ILE A 2 14.47 6.49 -6.77
N ARG A 3 13.59 7.49 -6.61
CA ARG A 3 12.85 8.04 -7.74
C ARG A 3 13.69 9.15 -8.34
N CYS A 4 14.09 8.97 -9.59
CA CYS A 4 14.70 10.07 -10.34
C CYS A 4 13.67 11.22 -10.42
N SER A 5 14.13 12.46 -10.25
CA SER A 5 13.27 13.65 -10.20
C SER A 5 12.70 14.07 -11.56
N GLN A 6 12.99 13.32 -12.63
CA GLN A 6 12.45 13.54 -13.97
C GLN A 6 11.03 13.00 -14.07
N ALA A 7 10.17 13.71 -14.81
CA ALA A 7 8.85 13.20 -15.17
C ALA A 7 9.01 11.89 -15.97
N ASP A 8 8.12 10.92 -15.72
CA ASP A 8 8.12 9.57 -16.33
C ASP A 8 9.25 8.62 -15.94
N CYS A 9 10.07 8.98 -14.95
CA CYS A 9 11.10 8.07 -14.47
C CYS A 9 10.50 7.04 -13.49
N GLY A 10 10.55 5.76 -13.87
CA GLY A 10 10.08 4.65 -13.04
C GLY A 10 10.86 4.50 -11.74
N TRP A 11 10.22 3.90 -10.74
CA TRP A 11 10.89 3.52 -9.50
C TRP A 11 11.93 2.43 -9.76
N VAL A 12 13.15 2.64 -9.28
CA VAL A 12 14.19 1.62 -9.33
C VAL A 12 14.58 1.22 -7.92
N ALA A 13 14.44 -0.07 -7.63
CA ALA A 13 14.97 -0.65 -6.40
C ALA A 13 16.50 -0.75 -6.51
N ILE A 14 17.19 -0.08 -5.59
CA ILE A 14 18.64 -0.21 -5.45
C ILE A 14 18.85 -1.23 -4.35
N ALA A 15 18.87 -2.50 -4.74
CA ALA A 15 19.03 -3.61 -3.83
C ALA A 15 19.99 -4.65 -4.44
N PRO A 16 20.81 -5.32 -3.62
CA PRO A 16 21.85 -6.24 -4.10
C PRO A 16 21.29 -7.53 -4.72
N SER A 17 19.97 -7.74 -4.66
CA SER A 17 19.28 -8.87 -5.29
C SER A 17 17.82 -8.52 -5.54
N GLU A 18 17.17 -9.26 -6.43
CA GLU A 18 15.72 -9.16 -6.73
C GLU A 18 14.86 -9.31 -5.47
N ARG A 19 15.20 -10.25 -4.59
CA ARG A 19 14.48 -10.44 -3.33
C ARG A 19 14.57 -9.22 -2.41
N ALA A 20 15.74 -8.60 -2.35
CA ALA A 20 15.92 -7.38 -1.58
C ALA A 20 15.23 -6.17 -2.22
N ALA A 21 15.07 -6.18 -3.55
CA ALA A 21 14.29 -5.18 -4.28
C ALA A 21 12.79 -5.28 -3.97
N LEU A 22 12.26 -6.51 -3.96
CA LEU A 22 10.87 -6.78 -3.58
C LEU A 22 10.57 -6.32 -2.14
N ASN A 23 11.44 -6.65 -1.19
CA ASN A 23 11.27 -6.22 0.20
C ASN A 23 11.29 -4.68 0.35
N GLN A 24 12.15 -3.99 -0.41
CA GLN A 24 12.14 -2.52 -0.42
C GLN A 24 10.87 -1.94 -1.04
N TYR A 25 10.36 -2.58 -2.09
CA TYR A 25 9.12 -2.17 -2.74
C TYR A 25 7.92 -2.36 -1.83
N GLU A 26 7.83 -3.49 -1.15
CA GLU A 26 6.82 -3.79 -0.14
C GLU A 26 6.82 -2.75 0.99
N ALA A 27 8.00 -2.46 1.57
CA ALA A 27 8.13 -1.46 2.63
C ALA A 27 7.65 -0.07 2.19
N HIS A 28 7.99 0.36 0.97
CA HIS A 28 7.53 1.64 0.44
C HIS A 28 6.02 1.70 0.19
N LEU A 29 5.44 0.61 -0.32
CA LEU A 29 3.99 0.52 -0.49
C LEU A 29 3.28 0.63 0.86
N LEU A 30 3.81 -0.05 1.89
CA LEU A 30 3.30 0.09 3.26
C LEU A 30 3.43 1.53 3.75
N GLU A 31 4.60 2.16 3.65
CA GLU A 31 4.80 3.54 4.11
C GLU A 31 3.95 4.58 3.37
N THR A 32 3.69 4.37 2.08
CA THR A 32 3.02 5.36 1.22
C THR A 32 1.51 5.19 1.19
N HIS A 33 1.02 3.95 1.31
CA HIS A 33 -0.39 3.62 1.11
C HIS A 33 -1.08 3.09 2.37
N VAL A 34 -0.35 2.77 3.43
CA VAL A 34 -0.95 2.40 4.72
C VAL A 34 -0.87 3.60 5.65
N GLU A 35 -1.96 4.37 5.69
CA GLU A 35 -2.19 5.28 6.81
C GLU A 35 -2.48 4.42 8.05
N THR A 36 -1.72 4.63 9.13
CA THR A 36 -1.99 3.92 10.39
C THR A 36 -3.27 4.49 10.97
N VAL A 37 -4.37 3.76 10.83
CA VAL A 37 -5.65 4.13 11.42
C VAL A 37 -5.66 3.66 12.87
N GLU A 38 -5.87 4.58 13.83
CA GLU A 38 -6.13 4.25 15.24
C GLU A 38 -7.54 3.67 15.42
N ALA A 39 -7.83 2.55 14.76
CA ALA A 39 -9.08 1.82 14.89
C ALA A 39 -8.77 0.36 15.27
N GLU A 40 -9.51 -0.17 16.24
CA GLU A 40 -9.49 -1.60 16.55
C GLU A 40 -10.17 -2.35 15.40
N ILE A 41 -9.36 -2.79 14.43
CA ILE A 41 -9.84 -3.60 13.30
C ILE A 41 -9.74 -5.07 13.71
N PRO A 42 -10.86 -5.82 13.69
CA PRO A 42 -10.84 -7.25 14.00
C PRO A 42 -9.93 -8.03 13.04
N ASP A 43 -9.33 -9.12 13.50
CA ASP A 43 -8.51 -10.00 12.66
C ASP A 43 -9.26 -10.44 11.39
N GLY A 44 -8.62 -10.29 10.23
CA GLY A 44 -9.19 -10.60 8.92
C GLY A 44 -10.02 -9.48 8.29
N TYR A 45 -10.15 -8.33 8.96
CA TYR A 45 -10.77 -7.13 8.44
C TYR A 45 -9.71 -6.07 8.06
N VAL A 46 -10.07 -5.19 7.14
CA VAL A 46 -9.25 -4.08 6.66
C VAL A 46 -10.12 -2.83 6.55
N GLN A 47 -9.51 -1.65 6.71
CA GLN A 47 -10.13 -0.38 6.40
C GLN A 47 -9.75 0.06 5.00
N VAL A 48 -10.75 0.42 4.20
CA VAL A 48 -10.57 0.96 2.85
C VAL A 48 -11.20 2.34 2.82
N ARG A 49 -10.48 3.31 2.24
CA ARG A 49 -10.99 4.65 2.01
C ARG A 49 -11.74 4.69 0.68
N THR A 50 -12.99 5.12 0.69
CA THR A 50 -13.79 5.31 -0.54
C THR A 50 -13.37 6.60 -1.27
N GLU A 51 -13.78 6.75 -2.54
CA GLU A 51 -13.53 7.98 -3.31
C GLU A 51 -14.14 9.23 -2.64
N ASP A 52 -15.27 9.07 -1.93
CA ASP A 52 -15.90 10.11 -1.12
C ASP A 52 -15.12 10.49 0.14
N GLY A 53 -14.03 9.78 0.43
CA GLY A 53 -13.16 10.02 1.57
C GLY A 53 -13.64 9.40 2.89
N GLU A 54 -14.66 8.54 2.85
CA GLU A 54 -15.14 7.80 4.02
C GLU A 54 -14.33 6.51 4.22
N TRP A 55 -14.12 6.12 5.48
CA TRP A 55 -13.43 4.88 5.83
C TRP A 55 -14.43 3.76 6.10
N LYS A 56 -14.32 2.67 5.34
CA LYS A 56 -15.18 1.49 5.48
C LYS A 56 -14.38 0.29 5.96
N THR A 57 -14.84 -0.36 7.02
CA THR A 57 -14.25 -1.61 7.51
C THR A 57 -14.95 -2.79 6.85
N MET A 58 -14.19 -3.67 6.21
CA MET A 58 -14.72 -4.87 5.54
C MET A 58 -13.72 -6.02 5.63
N ARG A 59 -14.08 -7.23 5.20
CA ARG A 59 -13.12 -8.35 5.18
C ARG A 59 -12.06 -8.10 4.12
N ALA A 60 -10.85 -8.60 4.36
CA ALA A 60 -9.76 -8.52 3.38
C ALA A 60 -10.12 -9.16 2.02
N GLU A 61 -10.98 -10.18 2.04
CA GLU A 61 -11.50 -10.86 0.85
C GLU A 61 -12.41 -9.93 0.05
N ASP A 62 -13.35 -9.27 0.72
CA ASP A 62 -14.28 -8.32 0.11
C ASP A 62 -13.54 -7.08 -0.42
N ALA A 63 -12.49 -6.64 0.28
CA ALA A 63 -11.68 -5.49 -0.13
C ALA A 63 -10.93 -5.71 -1.45
N ARG A 64 -10.65 -6.96 -1.83
CA ARG A 64 -10.03 -7.26 -3.13
C ARG A 64 -10.98 -7.07 -4.30
N GLU A 65 -12.26 -7.27 -4.07
CA GLU A 65 -13.33 -7.08 -5.06
C GLU A 65 -13.96 -5.69 -4.96
N PHE A 66 -13.61 -4.93 -3.92
CA PHE A 66 -14.03 -3.56 -3.70
C PHE A 66 -13.30 -2.63 -4.68
N HIS A 67 -13.83 -2.58 -5.90
CA HIS A 67 -13.57 -1.54 -6.87
C HIS A 67 -14.70 -0.51 -6.74
N ASP A 68 -14.44 0.57 -6.01
CA ASP A 68 -15.19 1.82 -6.09
C ASP A 68 -14.35 2.79 -6.94
#